data_AF-A0A9J7FQV9-F1
#
_entry.id   AF-A0A9J7FQV9-F1
#
_cell.length_a   1.000
_cell.length_b   1.000
_cell.length_c   1.000
_cell.angle_alpha   90.00
_cell.angle_beta   90.00
_cell.angle_gamma   90.00
#
_symmetry.space_group_name_H-M   'P 1'
#
loop_
_entity.id
_entity.type
_entity.pdbx_description
1 polymer ?
#
loop_
_entity_poly.entity_id
_entity_poly.type
_entity_poly.pdbx_seq_one_letter_code
_entity_poly.pdbx_strand_id
1 'polypeptide(L)'
;MRRSEVLAEESIVCLQKALIHLREIWELIGIPEEQRLQRTEVVKKHIKDLLDRMIAEEESLRERLLKSISFCQKELSTLCNELQVKPFQEEKETTVLQLEKDLRTQVELLRKQKKERKQELNLLQEQDQELCEILCMPTYDVDSTSVPTLEELNLFRQHVATLRETKESRHEQFVSIKKQIILCMEELEHTPDTSFEKDIVCEDESAFCLSLENIATLQKLLQQLEIKKSKNEAECEGLRAQIRELWDRLQIPEEEREPVAAIMTGSKAKVRNALQLEVDRLEELKMQNIKQVIETIRVELAQFWDQCFYSKEQRQAFAPYYSEDYTENLLHLHDAEIIRLRNYYEVHKELFEGVQKWEESWKLFLEFERKASDPSRFTNRGGNLLKEEKERAKLQKTLPKLEEELKARIEKWEQEQSMAFMVNGQKFMEYVTEQWELHRLEKEKAKQERQLKNKRQTEAEMLYGSAPRTPSKRPGLTPNKPGKVRKMNTTTMSSATPNSSIRPAFGGTMYRSPVSRLPPSGSKSVITSMCSGKKTPRAARLRANKENMELNGSMLSARTFKGFQS
;
A
#
# COMPACT_ATOMS: atom_id res chain seq x y z
N MET A 1 -107.93 -16.90 -44.37
CA MET A 1 -107.99 -15.45 -44.66
C MET A 1 -107.23 -14.70 -43.56
N ARG A 2 -106.27 -13.87 -43.93
CA ARG A 2 -105.49 -13.01 -43.02
C ARG A 2 -106.32 -11.78 -42.64
N ARG A 3 -106.03 -11.15 -41.48
CA ARG A 3 -106.78 -9.94 -41.04
C ARG A 3 -106.72 -8.79 -42.04
N SER A 4 -105.62 -8.66 -42.78
CA SER A 4 -105.44 -7.69 -43.87
C SER A 4 -106.33 -7.96 -45.10
N GLU A 5 -106.63 -9.23 -45.39
CA GLU A 5 -107.52 -9.64 -46.49
C GLU A 5 -108.97 -9.27 -46.14
N VAL A 6 -109.41 -9.58 -44.91
CA VAL A 6 -110.74 -9.17 -44.39
C VAL A 6 -110.92 -7.65 -44.44
N LEU A 7 -109.91 -6.88 -43.97
CA LEU A 7 -109.97 -5.42 -43.96
C LEU A 7 -110.06 -4.83 -45.38
N ALA A 8 -109.45 -5.47 -46.38
CA ALA A 8 -109.56 -5.06 -47.78
C ALA A 8 -110.99 -5.31 -48.32
N GLU A 9 -111.59 -6.46 -48.02
CA GLU A 9 -112.99 -6.76 -48.37
C GLU A 9 -113.97 -5.79 -47.70
N GLU A 10 -113.80 -5.50 -46.40
CA GLU A 10 -114.58 -4.49 -45.67
C GLU A 10 -114.47 -3.09 -46.31
N SER A 11 -113.26 -2.71 -46.74
CA SER A 11 -113.01 -1.43 -47.42
C SER A 11 -113.73 -1.33 -48.77
N ILE A 12 -113.76 -2.41 -49.56
CA ILE A 12 -114.50 -2.49 -50.82
C ILE A 12 -116.01 -2.37 -50.56
N VAL A 13 -116.55 -3.07 -49.56
CA VAL A 13 -117.97 -2.99 -49.17
C VAL A 13 -118.34 -1.58 -48.68
N CYS A 14 -117.43 -0.90 -47.97
CA CYS A 14 -117.63 0.48 -47.55
C CYS A 14 -117.73 1.44 -48.75
N LEU A 15 -116.82 1.32 -49.73
CA LEU A 15 -116.85 2.11 -50.96
C LEU A 15 -118.12 1.84 -51.78
N GLN A 16 -118.55 0.58 -51.91
CA GLN A 16 -119.78 0.23 -52.61
C GLN A 16 -121.02 0.89 -51.98
N LYS A 17 -121.13 0.85 -50.63
CA LYS A 17 -122.22 1.53 -49.90
C LYS A 17 -122.21 3.04 -50.13
N ALA A 18 -121.03 3.68 -50.09
CA ALA A 18 -120.90 5.11 -50.34
C ALA A 18 -121.31 5.51 -51.77
N LEU A 19 -120.92 4.73 -52.79
CA LEU A 19 -121.30 4.97 -54.19
C LEU A 19 -122.80 4.75 -54.44
N ILE A 20 -123.40 3.74 -53.81
CA ILE A 20 -124.86 3.51 -53.86
C ILE A 20 -125.59 4.72 -53.27
N HIS A 21 -125.15 5.22 -52.12
CA HIS A 21 -125.80 6.34 -51.45
C HIS A 21 -125.62 7.68 -52.19
N LEU A 22 -124.46 7.92 -52.82
CA LEU A 22 -124.27 9.06 -53.72
C LEU A 22 -125.25 9.04 -54.89
N ARG A 23 -125.49 7.86 -55.49
CA ARG A 23 -126.48 7.69 -56.56
C ARG A 23 -127.90 7.99 -56.06
N GLU A 24 -128.29 7.47 -54.90
CA GLU A 24 -129.60 7.77 -54.28
C GLU A 24 -129.82 9.28 -54.12
N ILE A 25 -128.82 10.01 -53.62
CA ILE A 25 -128.85 11.47 -53.49
C ILE A 25 -128.99 12.17 -54.85
N TRP A 26 -128.30 11.69 -55.90
CA TRP A 26 -128.39 12.29 -57.24
C TRP A 26 -129.69 11.97 -57.99
N GLU A 27 -130.38 10.88 -57.66
CA GLU A 27 -131.76 10.62 -58.10
C GLU A 27 -132.73 11.58 -57.40
N LEU A 28 -132.64 11.71 -56.06
CA LEU A 28 -133.51 12.60 -55.28
C LEU A 28 -133.38 14.09 -55.67
N ILE A 29 -132.21 14.52 -56.12
CA ILE A 29 -131.95 15.90 -56.60
C ILE A 29 -132.28 16.07 -58.10
N GLY A 30 -132.44 14.98 -58.87
CA GLY A 30 -132.71 15.04 -60.31
C GLY A 30 -131.53 15.49 -61.16
N ILE A 31 -130.29 15.17 -60.74
CA ILE A 31 -129.07 15.58 -61.46
C ILE A 31 -128.96 14.82 -62.80
N PRO A 32 -128.72 15.49 -63.95
CA PRO A 32 -128.54 14.81 -65.24
C PRO A 32 -127.34 13.85 -65.27
N GLU A 33 -127.49 12.71 -65.94
CA GLU A 33 -126.52 11.60 -65.95
C GLU A 33 -125.10 12.04 -66.35
N GLU A 34 -124.95 12.94 -67.32
CA GLU A 34 -123.63 13.44 -67.74
C GLU A 34 -122.88 14.17 -66.61
N GLN A 35 -123.60 14.88 -65.72
CA GLN A 35 -122.98 15.47 -64.54
C GLN A 35 -122.80 14.47 -63.38
N ARG A 36 -123.51 13.33 -63.37
CA ARG A 36 -123.24 12.23 -62.44
C ARG A 36 -121.95 11.53 -62.85
N LEU A 37 -121.81 11.23 -64.15
CA LEU A 37 -120.62 10.65 -64.75
C LEU A 37 -119.37 11.49 -64.43
N GLN A 38 -119.43 12.81 -64.64
CA GLN A 38 -118.36 13.75 -64.26
C GLN A 38 -118.00 13.66 -62.77
N ARG A 39 -118.99 13.60 -61.86
CA ARG A 39 -118.75 13.45 -60.42
C ARG A 39 -118.16 12.07 -60.06
N THR A 40 -118.63 10.98 -60.68
CA THR A 40 -118.05 9.65 -60.48
C THR A 40 -116.63 9.54 -61.03
N GLU A 41 -116.31 10.21 -62.13
CA GLU A 41 -114.96 10.19 -62.71
C GLU A 41 -113.96 10.94 -61.81
N VAL A 42 -114.38 12.03 -61.15
CA VAL A 42 -113.59 12.71 -60.11
C VAL A 42 -113.34 11.80 -58.90
N VAL A 43 -114.35 11.07 -58.43
CA VAL A 43 -114.20 10.10 -57.32
C VAL A 43 -113.26 8.94 -57.72
N LYS A 44 -113.48 8.36 -58.91
CA LYS A 44 -112.63 7.31 -59.51
C LYS A 44 -111.19 7.78 -59.67
N LYS A 45 -110.98 9.01 -60.12
CA LYS A 45 -109.65 9.63 -60.21
C LYS A 45 -109.01 9.72 -58.83
N HIS A 46 -109.66 10.31 -57.82
CA HIS A 46 -109.05 10.44 -56.49
C HIS A 46 -108.73 9.09 -55.81
N ILE A 47 -109.55 8.06 -56.04
CA ILE A 47 -109.26 6.70 -55.57
C ILE A 47 -108.04 6.13 -56.32
N LYS A 48 -107.97 6.29 -57.65
CA LYS A 48 -106.80 5.87 -58.44
C LYS A 48 -105.53 6.62 -58.01
N ASP A 49 -105.58 7.95 -57.92
CA ASP A 49 -104.46 8.80 -57.49
C ASP A 49 -103.99 8.48 -56.05
N LEU A 50 -104.80 7.82 -55.22
CA LEU A 50 -104.40 7.30 -53.90
C LEU A 50 -103.76 5.90 -54.02
N LEU A 51 -104.43 4.97 -54.71
CA LEU A 51 -103.94 3.60 -54.85
C LEU A 51 -102.62 3.53 -55.64
N ASP A 52 -102.50 4.29 -56.73
CA ASP A 52 -101.25 4.40 -57.52
C ASP A 52 -100.08 4.90 -56.66
N ARG A 53 -100.32 5.84 -55.72
CA ARG A 53 -99.30 6.33 -54.79
C ARG A 53 -98.90 5.27 -53.77
N MET A 54 -99.87 4.61 -53.12
CA MET A 54 -99.58 3.55 -52.15
C MET A 54 -98.83 2.37 -52.79
N ILE A 55 -99.19 2.00 -54.02
CA ILE A 55 -98.48 0.97 -54.80
C ILE A 55 -97.06 1.45 -55.11
N ALA A 56 -96.87 2.67 -55.60
CA ALA A 56 -95.54 3.22 -55.89
C ALA A 56 -94.64 3.37 -54.64
N GLU A 57 -95.22 3.64 -53.47
CA GLU A 57 -94.51 3.68 -52.18
C GLU A 57 -93.99 2.29 -51.77
N GLU A 58 -94.82 1.26 -51.88
CA GLU A 58 -94.44 -0.14 -51.59
C GLU A 58 -93.50 -0.74 -52.66
N GLU A 59 -93.67 -0.41 -53.94
CA GLU A 59 -92.73 -0.77 -55.00
C GLU A 59 -91.37 -0.07 -54.80
N SER A 60 -91.36 1.21 -54.40
CA SER A 60 -90.14 1.93 -54.02
C SER A 60 -89.46 1.29 -52.80
N LEU A 61 -90.23 0.84 -51.80
CA LEU A 61 -89.70 0.13 -50.64
C LEU A 61 -89.09 -1.22 -51.05
N ARG A 62 -89.79 -2.00 -51.89
CA ARG A 62 -89.29 -3.27 -52.43
C ARG A 62 -87.99 -3.08 -53.22
N GLU A 63 -87.93 -2.10 -54.12
CA GLU A 63 -86.70 -1.76 -54.83
C GLU A 63 -85.56 -1.39 -53.88
N ARG A 64 -85.86 -0.59 -52.85
CA ARG A 64 -84.88 -0.12 -51.86
C ARG A 64 -84.30 -1.28 -51.04
N LEU A 65 -85.14 -2.24 -50.63
CA LEU A 65 -84.69 -3.46 -49.95
C LEU A 65 -83.82 -4.34 -50.87
N LEU A 66 -84.21 -4.55 -52.12
CA LEU A 66 -83.41 -5.33 -53.09
C LEU A 66 -82.07 -4.65 -53.41
N LYS A 67 -82.04 -3.31 -53.50
CA LYS A 67 -80.81 -2.52 -53.65
C LYS A 67 -79.93 -2.59 -52.39
N SER A 68 -80.52 -2.56 -51.18
CA SER A 68 -79.81 -2.76 -49.92
C SER A 68 -79.17 -4.15 -49.85
N ILE A 69 -79.93 -5.21 -50.13
CA ILE A 69 -79.44 -6.60 -50.20
C ILE A 69 -78.27 -6.73 -51.18
N SER A 70 -78.40 -6.23 -52.41
CA SER A 70 -77.33 -6.31 -53.41
C SER A 70 -76.06 -5.52 -53.00
N PHE A 71 -76.22 -4.43 -52.25
CA PHE A 71 -75.09 -3.70 -51.67
C PHE A 71 -74.44 -4.50 -50.53
N CYS A 72 -75.24 -4.96 -49.56
CA CYS A 72 -74.75 -5.75 -48.42
C CYS A 72 -74.10 -7.07 -48.84
N GLN A 73 -74.62 -7.78 -49.84
CA GLN A 73 -73.99 -8.99 -50.40
C GLN A 73 -72.59 -8.71 -50.97
N LYS A 74 -72.42 -7.59 -51.71
CA LYS A 74 -71.12 -7.17 -52.25
C LYS A 74 -70.16 -6.78 -51.13
N GLU A 75 -70.61 -5.98 -50.17
CA GLU A 75 -69.78 -5.54 -49.05
C GLU A 75 -69.37 -6.71 -48.15
N LEU A 76 -70.31 -7.61 -47.81
CA LEU A 76 -70.04 -8.83 -47.07
C LEU A 76 -69.03 -9.71 -47.80
N SER A 77 -69.14 -9.85 -49.12
CA SER A 77 -68.14 -10.56 -49.93
C SER A 77 -66.75 -9.93 -49.83
N THR A 78 -66.64 -8.59 -49.89
CA THR A 78 -65.35 -7.91 -49.70
C THR A 78 -64.80 -8.08 -48.28
N LEU A 79 -65.64 -7.93 -47.24
CA LEU A 79 -65.23 -8.07 -45.84
C LEU A 79 -64.83 -9.51 -45.49
N CYS A 80 -65.51 -10.52 -46.02
CA CYS A 80 -65.13 -11.93 -45.87
C CYS A 80 -63.76 -12.22 -46.51
N ASN A 81 -63.49 -11.66 -47.70
CA ASN A 81 -62.19 -11.80 -48.36
C ASN A 81 -61.08 -11.08 -47.57
N GLU A 82 -61.30 -9.84 -47.12
CA GLU A 82 -60.33 -9.07 -46.33
C GLU A 82 -60.01 -9.70 -44.96
N LEU A 83 -61.03 -10.22 -44.27
CA LEU A 83 -60.87 -10.81 -42.93
C LEU A 83 -60.47 -12.29 -42.95
N GLN A 84 -60.48 -12.91 -44.14
CA GLN A 84 -60.38 -14.36 -44.39
C GLN A 84 -61.43 -15.17 -43.61
N VAL A 85 -62.66 -14.65 -43.53
CA VAL A 85 -63.79 -15.26 -42.81
C VAL A 85 -64.73 -15.95 -43.80
N LYS A 86 -65.21 -17.15 -43.44
CA LYS A 86 -66.15 -17.93 -44.26
C LYS A 86 -67.39 -17.09 -44.66
N PRO A 87 -67.85 -17.13 -45.92
CA PRO A 87 -69.05 -16.43 -46.35
C PRO A 87 -70.28 -16.78 -45.52
N PHE A 88 -71.14 -15.79 -45.29
CA PHE A 88 -72.46 -15.98 -44.70
C PHE A 88 -73.32 -16.87 -45.61
N GLN A 89 -74.13 -17.75 -45.01
CA GLN A 89 -75.03 -18.64 -45.73
C GLN A 89 -76.46 -18.13 -45.61
N GLU A 90 -77.10 -17.84 -46.75
CA GLU A 90 -78.48 -17.36 -46.78
C GLU A 90 -79.45 -18.50 -46.47
N GLU A 91 -80.26 -18.34 -45.41
CA GLU A 91 -81.32 -19.29 -45.07
C GLU A 91 -82.45 -19.23 -46.11
N LYS A 92 -82.69 -20.36 -46.80
CA LYS A 92 -83.50 -20.47 -48.02
C LYS A 92 -84.99 -20.10 -47.88
N GLU A 93 -85.47 -19.90 -46.66
CA GLU A 93 -86.89 -19.61 -46.36
C GLU A 93 -87.09 -18.24 -45.69
N THR A 94 -86.07 -17.37 -45.73
CA THR A 94 -86.15 -16.00 -45.19
C THR A 94 -86.97 -15.05 -46.07
N THR A 95 -87.65 -14.09 -45.43
CA THR A 95 -88.34 -13.00 -46.14
C THR A 95 -87.37 -11.90 -46.54
N VAL A 96 -87.65 -11.16 -47.62
CA VAL A 96 -86.77 -10.08 -48.14
C VAL A 96 -86.39 -9.06 -47.06
N LEU A 97 -87.32 -8.67 -46.19
CA LEU A 97 -87.06 -7.73 -45.10
C LEU A 97 -86.16 -8.32 -43.99
N GLN A 98 -86.30 -9.61 -43.70
CA GLN A 98 -85.46 -10.30 -42.72
C GLN A 98 -84.04 -10.54 -43.28
N LEU A 99 -83.93 -10.95 -44.54
CA LEU A 99 -82.65 -11.13 -45.23
C LEU A 99 -81.85 -9.81 -45.32
N GLU A 100 -82.51 -8.67 -45.60
CA GLU A 100 -81.86 -7.34 -45.57
C GLU A 100 -81.28 -7.03 -44.19
N LYS A 101 -82.07 -7.25 -43.14
CA LYS A 101 -81.68 -7.01 -41.75
C LYS A 101 -80.50 -7.89 -41.32
N ASP A 102 -80.52 -9.18 -41.67
CA ASP A 102 -79.49 -10.13 -41.24
C ASP A 102 -78.18 -9.90 -41.99
N LEU A 103 -78.23 -9.66 -43.31
CA LEU A 103 -77.07 -9.26 -44.10
C LEU A 103 -76.46 -7.95 -43.59
N ARG A 104 -77.28 -6.95 -43.24
CA ARG A 104 -76.79 -5.68 -42.69
C ARG A 104 -76.15 -5.87 -41.31
N THR A 105 -76.77 -6.68 -40.45
CA THR A 105 -76.23 -7.00 -39.12
C THR A 105 -74.87 -7.71 -39.23
N GLN A 106 -74.73 -8.65 -40.17
CA GLN A 106 -73.47 -9.33 -40.44
C GLN A 106 -72.39 -8.40 -41.01
N VAL A 107 -72.76 -7.46 -41.90
CA VAL A 107 -71.85 -6.41 -42.39
C VAL A 107 -71.39 -5.50 -41.25
N GLU A 108 -72.30 -5.07 -40.36
CA GLU A 108 -71.95 -4.26 -39.17
C GLU A 108 -70.97 -5.01 -38.24
N LEU A 109 -71.19 -6.31 -38.02
CA LEU A 109 -70.29 -7.15 -37.22
C LEU A 109 -68.91 -7.33 -37.87
N LEU A 110 -68.82 -7.58 -39.17
CA LEU A 110 -67.54 -7.71 -39.88
C LEU A 110 -66.80 -6.38 -39.98
N ARG A 111 -67.50 -5.25 -40.20
CA ARG A 111 -66.92 -3.89 -40.11
C ARG A 111 -66.30 -3.64 -38.74
N LYS A 112 -66.99 -4.05 -37.65
CA LYS A 112 -66.47 -3.95 -36.29
C LYS A 112 -65.18 -4.77 -36.12
N GLN A 113 -65.18 -6.05 -36.53
CA GLN A 113 -63.97 -6.90 -36.47
C GLN A 113 -62.79 -6.33 -37.27
N LYS A 114 -63.04 -5.80 -38.48
CA LYS A 114 -62.02 -5.12 -39.30
C LYS A 114 -61.43 -3.90 -38.59
N LYS A 115 -62.27 -3.11 -37.93
CA LYS A 115 -61.81 -1.97 -37.12
C LYS A 115 -60.97 -2.44 -35.92
N GLU A 116 -61.44 -3.43 -35.18
CA GLU A 116 -60.74 -3.97 -34.00
C GLU A 116 -59.36 -4.55 -34.37
N ARG A 117 -59.25 -5.36 -35.43
CA ARG A 117 -57.95 -5.88 -35.90
C ARG A 117 -56.97 -4.78 -36.34
N LYS A 118 -57.44 -3.73 -37.04
CA LYS A 118 -56.56 -2.60 -37.42
C LYS A 118 -56.19 -1.73 -36.22
N GLN A 119 -57.08 -1.52 -35.24
CA GLN A 119 -56.73 -0.80 -34.01
C GLN A 119 -55.70 -1.57 -33.17
N GLU A 120 -55.79 -2.89 -33.12
CA GLU A 120 -54.79 -3.73 -32.46
C GLU A 120 -53.45 -3.73 -33.21
N LEU A 121 -53.46 -3.81 -34.54
CA LEU A 121 -52.23 -3.72 -35.35
C LEU A 121 -51.48 -2.41 -35.06
N ASN A 122 -52.17 -1.27 -35.09
CA ASN A 122 -51.57 0.03 -34.79
C ASN A 122 -50.93 0.05 -33.39
N LEU A 123 -51.64 -0.46 -32.37
CA LEU A 123 -51.12 -0.52 -30.99
C LEU A 123 -49.89 -1.44 -30.86
N LEU A 124 -49.85 -2.55 -31.61
CA LEU A 124 -48.67 -3.43 -31.66
C LEU A 124 -47.52 -2.76 -32.41
N GLN A 125 -47.77 -1.99 -33.48
CA GLN A 125 -46.75 -1.21 -34.19
C GLN A 125 -46.16 -0.08 -33.32
N GLU A 126 -46.99 0.65 -32.57
CA GLU A 126 -46.55 1.66 -31.60
C GLU A 126 -45.66 1.03 -30.50
N GLN A 127 -46.03 -0.15 -30.02
CA GLN A 127 -45.26 -0.89 -29.00
C GLN A 127 -43.97 -1.51 -29.57
N ASP A 128 -43.99 -2.02 -30.80
CA ASP A 128 -42.81 -2.54 -31.49
C ASP A 128 -41.78 -1.43 -31.72
N GLN A 129 -42.23 -0.24 -32.16
CA GLN A 129 -41.36 0.92 -32.36
C GLN A 129 -40.69 1.36 -31.04
N GLU A 130 -41.44 1.55 -29.95
CA GLU A 130 -40.86 1.95 -28.65
C GLU A 130 -39.80 0.94 -28.16
N LEU A 131 -40.09 -0.36 -28.28
CA LEU A 131 -39.17 -1.41 -27.87
C LEU A 131 -37.93 -1.48 -28.78
N CYS A 132 -38.11 -1.36 -30.09
CA CYS A 132 -37.04 -1.39 -31.08
C CYS A 132 -36.11 -0.17 -30.99
N GLU A 133 -36.62 1.02 -30.72
CA GLU A 133 -35.82 2.22 -30.45
C GLU A 133 -34.92 2.01 -29.22
N ILE A 134 -35.49 1.56 -28.09
CA ILE A 134 -34.76 1.33 -26.83
C ILE A 134 -33.74 0.19 -26.94
N LEU A 135 -34.08 -0.90 -27.63
CA LEU A 135 -33.21 -2.07 -27.84
C LEU A 135 -32.19 -1.88 -28.97
N CYS A 136 -32.34 -0.81 -29.75
CA CYS A 136 -31.66 -0.54 -31.03
C CYS A 136 -31.76 -1.72 -32.00
N MET A 137 -32.98 -2.19 -32.24
CA MET A 137 -33.32 -3.29 -33.15
C MET A 137 -34.16 -2.77 -34.33
N PRO A 138 -34.17 -3.46 -35.49
CA PRO A 138 -35.07 -3.13 -36.59
C PRO A 138 -36.52 -3.49 -36.22
N THR A 139 -37.47 -2.61 -36.55
CA THR A 139 -38.90 -2.85 -36.36
C THR A 139 -39.43 -3.98 -37.23
N TYR A 140 -40.51 -4.62 -36.78
CA TYR A 140 -41.14 -5.72 -37.50
C TYR A 140 -41.88 -5.23 -38.75
N ASP A 141 -41.52 -5.76 -39.93
CA ASP A 141 -42.08 -5.35 -41.22
C ASP A 141 -43.49 -5.92 -41.42
N VAL A 142 -44.49 -5.02 -41.45
CA VAL A 142 -45.92 -5.37 -41.65
C VAL A 142 -46.56 -4.34 -42.58
N ASP A 143 -47.26 -4.84 -43.60
CA ASP A 143 -48.09 -4.00 -44.45
C ASP A 143 -49.27 -3.37 -43.66
N SER A 144 -49.11 -2.10 -43.27
CA SER A 144 -50.16 -1.34 -42.58
C SER A 144 -51.41 -1.07 -43.45
N THR A 145 -51.36 -1.32 -44.77
CA THR A 145 -52.49 -1.04 -45.67
C THR A 145 -53.57 -2.14 -45.60
N SER A 146 -53.20 -3.42 -45.61
CA SER A 146 -54.13 -4.56 -45.53
C SER A 146 -54.74 -4.79 -44.14
N VAL A 147 -55.61 -5.79 -44.01
CA VAL A 147 -56.22 -6.19 -42.74
C VAL A 147 -55.54 -7.48 -42.29
N PRO A 148 -54.90 -7.53 -41.11
CA PRO A 148 -54.16 -8.72 -40.70
C PRO A 148 -55.10 -9.89 -40.37
N THR A 149 -54.60 -11.09 -40.60
CA THR A 149 -55.17 -12.34 -40.10
C THR A 149 -55.01 -12.45 -38.58
N LEU A 150 -55.71 -13.40 -37.97
CA LEU A 150 -55.53 -13.71 -36.55
C LEU A 150 -54.18 -14.39 -36.27
N GLU A 151 -53.57 -15.02 -37.27
CA GLU A 151 -52.28 -15.71 -37.16
C GLU A 151 -51.12 -14.70 -37.18
N GLU A 152 -51.15 -13.72 -38.10
CA GLU A 152 -50.19 -12.60 -38.13
C GLU A 152 -50.26 -11.76 -36.84
N LEU A 153 -51.46 -11.44 -36.35
CA LEU A 153 -51.63 -10.78 -35.05
C LEU A 153 -51.07 -11.62 -33.89
N ASN A 154 -51.25 -12.95 -33.90
CA ASN A 154 -50.68 -13.82 -32.87
C ASN A 154 -49.14 -13.86 -32.92
N LEU A 155 -48.55 -13.93 -34.11
CA LEU A 155 -47.09 -13.90 -34.28
C LEU A 155 -46.52 -12.55 -33.83
N PHE A 156 -47.19 -11.44 -34.16
CA PHE A 156 -46.72 -10.11 -33.77
C PHE A 156 -46.88 -9.86 -32.26
N ARG A 157 -47.97 -10.33 -31.62
CA ARG A 157 -48.10 -10.37 -30.15
C ARG A 157 -46.95 -11.15 -29.49
N GLN A 158 -46.56 -12.30 -30.06
CA GLN A 158 -45.43 -13.10 -29.57
C GLN A 158 -44.09 -12.35 -29.74
N HIS A 159 -43.87 -11.70 -30.88
CA HIS A 159 -42.68 -10.88 -31.12
C HIS A 159 -42.55 -9.77 -30.07
N VAL A 160 -43.59 -8.93 -29.93
CA VAL A 160 -43.64 -7.84 -28.93
C VAL A 160 -43.49 -8.36 -27.50
N ALA A 161 -43.99 -9.56 -27.17
CA ALA A 161 -43.73 -10.20 -25.88
C ALA A 161 -42.24 -10.52 -25.68
N THR A 162 -41.58 -11.17 -26.65
CA THR A 162 -40.13 -11.46 -26.56
C THR A 162 -39.26 -10.19 -26.54
N LEU A 163 -39.70 -9.10 -27.18
CA LEU A 163 -39.03 -7.79 -27.07
C LEU A 163 -39.16 -7.19 -25.66
N ARG A 164 -40.28 -7.41 -24.95
CA ARG A 164 -40.42 -7.01 -23.53
C ARG A 164 -39.51 -7.84 -22.62
N GLU A 165 -39.55 -9.16 -22.74
CA GLU A 165 -38.70 -10.07 -21.94
C GLU A 165 -37.20 -9.74 -22.13
N THR A 166 -36.77 -9.40 -23.35
CA THR A 166 -35.39 -8.98 -23.62
C THR A 166 -35.08 -7.55 -23.15
N LYS A 167 -36.04 -6.60 -23.17
CA LYS A 167 -35.90 -5.28 -22.53
C LYS A 167 -35.73 -5.40 -21.02
N GLU A 168 -36.56 -6.20 -20.36
CA GLU A 168 -36.49 -6.47 -18.92
C GLU A 168 -35.14 -7.12 -18.55
N SER A 169 -34.76 -8.22 -19.22
CA SER A 169 -33.49 -8.90 -18.94
C SER A 169 -32.25 -8.05 -19.21
N ARG A 170 -32.27 -7.18 -20.24
CA ARG A 170 -31.17 -6.22 -20.50
C ARG A 170 -31.14 -5.10 -19.45
N HIS A 171 -32.30 -4.63 -19.00
CA HIS A 171 -32.40 -3.60 -17.97
C HIS A 171 -31.90 -4.12 -16.60
N GLU A 172 -32.26 -5.34 -16.20
CA GLU A 172 -31.72 -5.98 -14.98
C GLU A 172 -30.19 -6.08 -15.02
N GLN A 173 -29.63 -6.48 -16.17
CA GLN A 173 -28.17 -6.52 -16.39
C GLN A 173 -27.55 -5.12 -16.29
N PHE A 174 -28.14 -4.11 -16.93
CA PHE A 174 -27.69 -2.72 -16.86
C PHE A 174 -27.68 -2.20 -15.41
N VAL A 175 -28.79 -2.34 -14.69
CA VAL A 175 -28.94 -1.88 -13.30
C VAL A 175 -27.96 -2.62 -12.37
N SER A 176 -27.76 -3.91 -12.57
CA SER A 176 -26.78 -4.71 -11.80
C SER A 176 -25.34 -4.24 -12.03
N ILE A 177 -24.97 -3.97 -13.28
CA ILE A 177 -23.61 -3.52 -13.64
C ILE A 177 -23.39 -2.05 -13.25
N LYS A 178 -24.38 -1.16 -13.43
CA LYS A 178 -24.35 0.24 -12.97
C LYS A 178 -24.03 0.33 -11.47
N LYS A 179 -24.67 -0.50 -10.64
CA LYS A 179 -24.40 -0.60 -9.20
C LYS A 179 -22.96 -1.07 -8.90
N GLN A 180 -22.45 -2.06 -9.64
CA GLN A 180 -21.07 -2.55 -9.48
C GLN A 180 -20.02 -1.51 -9.93
N ILE A 181 -20.29 -0.78 -11.02
CA ILE A 181 -19.46 0.33 -11.51
C ILE A 181 -19.38 1.44 -10.47
N ILE A 182 -20.51 1.90 -9.92
CA ILE A 182 -20.55 2.94 -8.87
C ILE A 182 -19.70 2.52 -7.67
N LEU A 183 -19.91 1.31 -7.12
CA LEU A 183 -19.13 0.79 -5.99
C LEU A 183 -17.62 0.65 -6.30
N CYS A 184 -17.25 0.37 -7.55
CA CYS A 184 -15.84 0.33 -7.94
C CYS A 184 -15.24 1.74 -8.10
N MET A 185 -16.01 2.73 -8.58
CA MET A 185 -15.57 4.11 -8.69
C MET A 185 -15.43 4.78 -7.31
N GLU A 186 -16.36 4.52 -6.38
CA GLU A 186 -16.27 4.93 -4.97
C GLU A 186 -15.07 4.31 -4.23
N GLU A 187 -14.71 3.06 -4.54
CA GLU A 187 -13.54 2.40 -3.96
C GLU A 187 -12.23 2.92 -4.53
N LEU A 188 -12.21 3.29 -5.81
CA LEU A 188 -11.06 3.88 -6.50
C LEU A 188 -10.89 5.39 -6.27
N GLU A 189 -11.85 6.05 -5.61
CA GLU A 189 -11.97 7.52 -5.51
C GLU A 189 -11.99 8.21 -6.90
N HIS A 190 -12.61 7.57 -7.90
CA HIS A 190 -12.60 7.95 -9.32
C HIS A 190 -13.89 8.69 -9.70
N THR A 191 -13.76 9.90 -10.27
CA THR A 191 -14.90 10.65 -10.84
C THR A 191 -15.32 10.10 -12.20
N PRO A 192 -16.59 10.22 -12.62
CA PRO A 192 -16.97 10.01 -14.01
C PRO A 192 -16.27 11.04 -14.91
N ASP A 193 -15.36 10.59 -15.77
CA ASP A 193 -14.51 11.47 -16.58
C ASP A 193 -14.95 11.47 -18.05
N THR A 194 -15.23 10.30 -18.63
CA THR A 194 -15.78 10.21 -20.00
C THR A 194 -17.27 10.57 -20.05
N SER A 195 -17.79 10.86 -21.25
CA SER A 195 -19.24 11.08 -21.45
C SER A 195 -20.06 9.84 -21.12
N PHE A 196 -19.55 8.65 -21.46
CA PHE A 196 -20.22 7.38 -21.20
C PHE A 196 -20.28 7.03 -19.71
N GLU A 197 -19.21 7.29 -18.94
CA GLU A 197 -19.27 7.18 -17.48
C GLU A 197 -20.29 8.13 -16.86
N LYS A 198 -20.45 9.35 -17.41
CA LYS A 198 -21.40 10.36 -16.91
C LYS A 198 -22.84 9.97 -17.20
N ASP A 199 -23.13 9.51 -18.40
CA ASP A 199 -24.42 8.89 -18.79
C ASP A 199 -24.78 7.76 -17.81
N ILE A 200 -23.90 6.75 -17.67
CA ILE A 200 -24.14 5.60 -16.77
C ILE A 200 -24.35 6.02 -15.31
N VAL A 201 -23.52 6.91 -14.76
CA VAL A 201 -23.51 7.20 -13.32
C VAL A 201 -24.49 8.31 -12.92
N CYS A 202 -24.68 9.33 -13.76
CA CYS A 202 -25.41 10.54 -13.41
C CYS A 202 -26.80 10.66 -14.05
N GLU A 203 -27.11 9.92 -15.12
CA GLU A 203 -28.41 10.00 -15.81
C GLU A 203 -29.37 8.87 -15.38
N ASP A 204 -30.65 9.06 -15.68
CA ASP A 204 -31.74 8.18 -15.26
C ASP A 204 -31.68 6.81 -15.95
N GLU A 205 -32.02 5.74 -15.21
CA GLU A 205 -31.94 4.34 -15.70
C GLU A 205 -32.90 4.03 -16.87
N SER A 206 -33.81 4.95 -17.20
CA SER A 206 -34.72 4.89 -18.35
C SER A 206 -34.24 5.63 -19.60
N ALA A 207 -33.18 6.44 -19.51
CA ALA A 207 -32.65 7.19 -20.66
C ALA A 207 -31.63 6.38 -21.48
N PHE A 208 -30.99 5.39 -20.86
CA PHE A 208 -29.91 4.60 -21.46
C PHE A 208 -30.43 3.59 -22.50
N CYS A 209 -30.00 3.72 -23.76
CA CYS A 209 -30.35 2.78 -24.82
C CYS A 209 -29.74 1.39 -24.54
N LEU A 210 -30.58 0.36 -24.44
CA LEU A 210 -30.23 -1.01 -24.11
C LEU A 210 -29.72 -1.80 -25.33
N SER A 211 -28.86 -1.18 -26.14
CA SER A 211 -28.24 -1.82 -27.31
C SER A 211 -27.20 -2.86 -26.90
N LEU A 212 -26.91 -3.84 -27.77
CA LEU A 212 -25.87 -4.84 -27.50
C LEU A 212 -24.48 -4.22 -27.37
N GLU A 213 -24.18 -3.17 -28.15
CA GLU A 213 -22.91 -2.43 -28.06
C GLU A 213 -22.81 -1.68 -26.72
N ASN A 214 -23.88 -1.00 -26.29
CA ASN A 214 -23.91 -0.26 -25.03
C ASN A 214 -23.75 -1.18 -23.81
N ILE A 215 -24.29 -2.40 -23.87
CA ILE A 215 -24.09 -3.40 -22.81
C ILE A 215 -22.68 -3.97 -22.84
N ALA A 216 -22.08 -4.18 -24.02
CA ALA A 216 -20.70 -4.63 -24.15
C ALA A 216 -19.69 -3.57 -23.68
N THR A 217 -19.90 -2.29 -23.97
CA THR A 217 -19.06 -1.18 -23.48
C THR A 217 -19.23 -0.97 -21.97
N LEU A 218 -20.44 -1.14 -21.43
CA LEU A 218 -20.71 -1.14 -19.99
C LEU A 218 -19.97 -2.29 -19.26
N GLN A 219 -20.03 -3.52 -19.77
CA GLN A 219 -19.28 -4.66 -19.23
C GLN A 219 -17.76 -4.44 -19.30
N LYS A 220 -17.26 -3.87 -20.41
CA LYS A 220 -15.85 -3.50 -20.60
C LYS A 220 -15.39 -2.42 -19.62
N LEU A 221 -16.24 -1.45 -19.29
CA LEU A 221 -15.96 -0.44 -18.27
C LEU A 221 -15.87 -1.06 -16.87
N LEU A 222 -16.79 -1.96 -16.49
CA LEU A 222 -16.71 -2.70 -15.23
C LEU A 222 -15.38 -3.48 -15.14
N GLN A 223 -15.02 -4.27 -16.15
CA GLN A 223 -13.76 -5.02 -16.19
C GLN A 223 -12.52 -4.12 -16.03
N GLN A 224 -12.52 -2.93 -16.66
CA GLN A 224 -11.41 -1.98 -16.50
C GLN A 224 -11.31 -1.41 -15.07
N LEU A 225 -12.45 -1.17 -14.41
CA LEU A 225 -12.48 -0.73 -13.00
C LEU A 225 -12.07 -1.85 -12.04
N GLU A 226 -12.49 -3.09 -12.28
CA GLU A 226 -12.08 -4.26 -11.52
C GLU A 226 -10.56 -4.51 -11.63
N ILE A 227 -9.98 -4.41 -12.84
CA ILE A 227 -8.54 -4.53 -13.06
C ILE A 227 -7.75 -3.40 -12.38
N LYS A 228 -8.26 -2.15 -12.41
CA LYS A 228 -7.68 -1.03 -11.63
C LYS A 228 -7.70 -1.36 -10.12
N LYS A 229 -8.82 -1.88 -9.60
CA LYS A 229 -9.02 -2.22 -8.19
C LYS A 229 -8.13 -3.37 -7.74
N SER A 230 -8.06 -4.46 -8.51
CA SER A 230 -7.20 -5.61 -8.19
C SER A 230 -5.71 -5.25 -8.25
N LYS A 231 -5.31 -4.37 -9.18
CA LYS A 231 -3.94 -3.83 -9.22
C LYS A 231 -3.63 -3.01 -7.96
N ASN A 232 -4.51 -2.07 -7.59
CA ASN A 232 -4.31 -1.26 -6.39
C ASN A 232 -4.21 -2.11 -5.12
N GLU A 233 -5.05 -3.14 -4.96
CA GLU A 233 -4.97 -4.03 -3.80
C GLU A 233 -3.71 -4.90 -3.80
N ALA A 234 -3.27 -5.42 -4.95
CA ALA A 234 -2.01 -6.16 -5.05
C ALA A 234 -0.79 -5.30 -4.71
N GLU A 235 -0.77 -4.05 -5.15
CA GLU A 235 0.29 -3.09 -4.80
C GLU A 235 0.22 -2.67 -3.32
N CYS A 236 -0.97 -2.56 -2.72
CA CYS A 236 -1.12 -2.32 -1.28
C CYS A 236 -0.68 -3.53 -0.44
N GLU A 237 -1.10 -4.75 -0.77
CA GLU A 237 -0.70 -5.96 -0.03
C GLU A 237 0.80 -6.24 -0.15
N GLY A 238 1.44 -5.86 -1.27
CA GLY A 238 2.90 -5.84 -1.39
C GLY A 238 3.58 -4.93 -0.35
N LEU A 239 3.08 -3.71 -0.17
CA LEU A 239 3.55 -2.80 0.89
C LEU A 239 3.26 -3.35 2.29
N ARG A 240 2.06 -3.90 2.53
CA ARG A 240 1.72 -4.54 3.82
C ARG A 240 2.66 -5.71 4.14
N ALA A 241 3.04 -6.51 3.15
CA ALA A 241 4.02 -7.59 3.32
C ALA A 241 5.42 -7.06 3.67
N GLN A 242 5.88 -5.99 3.03
CA GLN A 242 7.15 -5.32 3.37
C GLN A 242 7.14 -4.75 4.79
N ILE A 243 6.05 -4.10 5.21
CA ILE A 243 5.89 -3.62 6.59
C ILE A 243 5.99 -4.78 7.59
N ARG A 244 5.32 -5.91 7.32
CA ARG A 244 5.40 -7.10 8.20
C ARG A 244 6.84 -7.67 8.27
N GLU A 245 7.57 -7.76 7.15
CA GLU A 245 8.98 -8.17 7.17
C GLU A 245 9.83 -7.21 8.03
N LEU A 246 9.67 -5.91 7.84
CA LEU A 246 10.43 -4.89 8.57
C LEU A 246 10.08 -4.90 10.07
N TRP A 247 8.81 -5.06 10.43
CA TRP A 247 8.37 -5.21 11.82
C TRP A 247 9.03 -6.40 12.53
N ASP A 248 9.17 -7.53 11.85
CA ASP A 248 9.73 -8.75 12.43
C ASP A 248 11.28 -8.72 12.42
N ARG A 249 11.91 -8.10 11.41
CA ARG A 249 13.37 -7.83 11.38
C ARG A 249 13.81 -6.80 12.43
N LEU A 250 13.01 -5.77 12.66
CA LEU A 250 13.27 -4.70 13.64
C LEU A 250 12.72 -5.01 15.05
N GLN A 251 12.00 -6.13 15.22
CA GLN A 251 11.39 -6.58 16.47
C GLN A 251 10.42 -5.53 17.09
N ILE A 252 9.65 -4.85 16.24
CA ILE A 252 8.74 -3.78 16.65
C ILE A 252 7.60 -4.35 17.51
N PRO A 253 7.33 -3.77 18.71
CA PRO A 253 6.34 -4.29 19.66
C PRO A 253 4.91 -4.09 19.15
N GLU A 254 3.98 -4.92 19.63
CA GLU A 254 2.57 -4.89 19.25
C GLU A 254 1.92 -3.51 19.51
N GLU A 255 2.33 -2.81 20.57
CA GLU A 255 1.89 -1.44 20.90
C GLU A 255 2.15 -0.41 19.77
N GLU A 256 3.19 -0.61 18.95
CA GLU A 256 3.50 0.21 17.77
C GLU A 256 2.86 -0.33 16.49
N ARG A 257 2.47 -1.62 16.45
CA ARG A 257 1.75 -2.24 15.32
C ARG A 257 0.26 -1.85 15.30
N GLU A 258 -0.38 -1.73 16.47
CA GLU A 258 -1.78 -1.33 16.65
C GLU A 258 -2.20 -0.03 15.90
N PRO A 259 -1.51 1.13 16.04
CA PRO A 259 -1.90 2.34 15.31
C PRO A 259 -1.78 2.20 13.77
N VAL A 260 -0.95 1.29 13.29
CA VAL A 260 -0.77 0.99 11.86
C VAL A 260 -1.81 -0.01 11.35
N ALA A 261 -2.45 -0.79 12.23
CA ALA A 261 -3.50 -1.74 11.83
C ALA A 261 -4.66 -1.06 11.07
N ALA A 262 -4.94 0.22 11.36
CA ALA A 262 -5.93 1.02 10.64
C ALA A 262 -5.59 1.29 9.15
N ILE A 263 -4.30 1.23 8.76
CA ILE A 263 -3.87 1.34 7.36
C ILE A 263 -3.55 -0.02 6.71
N MET A 264 -3.61 -1.11 7.48
CA MET A 264 -3.47 -2.49 6.97
C MET A 264 -4.72 -3.02 6.23
N THR A 265 -5.75 -2.18 6.03
CA THR A 265 -7.01 -2.58 5.39
C THR A 265 -7.43 -1.62 4.28
N GLY A 266 -7.80 -2.17 3.12
CA GLY A 266 -8.35 -1.43 1.98
C GLY A 266 -7.31 -0.93 0.98
N SER A 267 -7.79 -0.52 -0.20
CA SER A 267 -6.98 -0.32 -1.42
C SER A 267 -6.92 1.14 -1.90
N LYS A 268 -7.52 2.08 -1.16
CA LYS A 268 -7.69 3.47 -1.58
C LYS A 268 -6.36 4.21 -1.66
N ALA A 269 -6.27 5.23 -2.52
CA ALA A 269 -5.05 6.03 -2.72
C ALA A 269 -4.47 6.59 -1.40
N LYS A 270 -5.33 7.01 -0.46
CA LYS A 270 -4.93 7.49 0.87
C LYS A 270 -4.27 6.39 1.72
N VAL A 271 -4.81 5.18 1.69
CA VAL A 271 -4.26 4.01 2.40
C VAL A 271 -2.92 3.61 1.79
N ARG A 272 -2.84 3.51 0.46
CA ARG A 272 -1.60 3.26 -0.28
C ARG A 272 -0.48 4.24 0.09
N ASN A 273 -0.79 5.54 0.12
CA ASN A 273 0.19 6.57 0.45
C ASN A 273 0.64 6.49 1.92
N ALA A 274 -0.25 6.13 2.85
CA ALA A 274 0.11 5.89 4.25
C ALA A 274 0.97 4.62 4.42
N LEU A 275 0.67 3.54 3.68
CA LEU A 275 1.48 2.32 3.65
C LEU A 275 2.89 2.59 3.11
N GLN A 276 3.03 3.38 2.04
CA GLN A 276 4.35 3.77 1.53
C GLN A 276 5.13 4.59 2.57
N LEU A 277 4.48 5.58 3.20
CA LEU A 277 5.12 6.41 4.22
C LEU A 277 5.58 5.60 5.44
N GLU A 278 4.84 4.55 5.82
CA GLU A 278 5.27 3.62 6.88
C GLU A 278 6.42 2.71 6.44
N VAL A 279 6.44 2.21 5.19
CA VAL A 279 7.62 1.50 4.63
C VAL A 279 8.86 2.42 4.67
N ASP A 280 8.72 3.66 4.20
CA ASP A 280 9.81 4.64 4.16
C ASP A 280 10.34 4.94 5.59
N ARG A 281 9.43 5.09 6.56
CA ARG A 281 9.76 5.28 7.99
C ARG A 281 10.50 4.09 8.59
N LEU A 282 10.09 2.87 8.25
CA LEU A 282 10.70 1.63 8.75
C LEU A 282 12.06 1.34 8.12
N GLU A 283 12.24 1.64 6.83
CA GLU A 283 13.54 1.63 6.16
C GLU A 283 14.51 2.64 6.78
N GLU A 284 14.08 3.88 7.03
CA GLU A 284 14.89 4.88 7.73
C GLU A 284 15.25 4.44 9.16
N LEU A 285 14.30 3.86 9.91
CA LEU A 285 14.58 3.30 11.25
C LEU A 285 15.60 2.15 11.20
N LYS A 286 15.54 1.29 10.19
CA LYS A 286 16.54 0.24 9.94
C LYS A 286 17.91 0.83 9.65
N MET A 287 17.99 1.87 8.82
CA MET A 287 19.24 2.57 8.50
C MET A 287 19.83 3.28 9.73
N GLN A 288 19.01 3.89 10.59
CA GLN A 288 19.45 4.51 11.85
C GLN A 288 19.98 3.46 12.85
N ASN A 289 19.32 2.30 12.97
CA ASN A 289 19.80 1.20 13.80
C ASN A 289 21.15 0.64 13.28
N ILE A 290 21.27 0.41 11.97
CA ILE A 290 22.52 -0.03 11.33
C ILE A 290 23.64 1.00 11.57
N LYS A 291 23.35 2.29 11.43
CA LYS A 291 24.27 3.39 11.75
C LYS A 291 24.76 3.33 13.20
N GLN A 292 23.86 3.23 14.18
CA GLN A 292 24.24 3.19 15.59
C GLN A 292 25.14 1.99 15.93
N VAL A 293 24.88 0.82 15.33
CA VAL A 293 25.73 -0.37 15.49
C VAL A 293 27.10 -0.15 14.83
N ILE A 294 27.16 0.37 13.60
CA ILE A 294 28.42 0.69 12.91
C ILE A 294 29.24 1.73 13.69
N GLU A 295 28.63 2.79 14.21
CA GLU A 295 29.31 3.80 15.03
C GLU A 295 29.87 3.18 16.33
N THR A 296 29.13 2.25 16.95
CA THR A 296 29.61 1.49 18.12
C THR A 296 30.81 0.62 17.76
N ILE A 297 30.75 -0.14 16.65
CA ILE A 297 31.87 -0.97 16.18
C ILE A 297 33.09 -0.10 15.79
N ARG A 298 32.88 1.08 15.19
CA ARG A 298 33.98 2.03 14.90
C ARG A 298 34.68 2.50 16.17
N VAL A 299 33.94 2.75 17.25
CA VAL A 299 34.51 3.07 18.57
C VAL A 299 35.29 1.88 19.15
N GLU A 300 34.81 0.65 19.00
CA GLU A 300 35.58 -0.54 19.40
C GLU A 300 36.84 -0.75 18.54
N LEU A 301 36.76 -0.61 17.22
CA LEU A 301 37.88 -0.69 16.29
C LEU A 301 38.97 0.32 16.68
N ALA A 302 38.60 1.57 17.00
CA ALA A 302 39.54 2.57 17.47
C ALA A 302 40.24 2.14 18.78
N GLN A 303 39.50 1.58 19.74
CA GLN A 303 40.08 1.05 21.00
C GLN A 303 41.04 -0.11 20.76
N PHE A 304 40.70 -1.06 19.88
CA PHE A 304 41.59 -2.17 19.54
C PHE A 304 42.78 -1.73 18.68
N TRP A 305 42.64 -0.72 17.81
CA TRP A 305 43.76 -0.11 17.10
C TRP A 305 44.73 0.60 18.04
N ASP A 306 44.24 1.23 19.12
CA ASP A 306 45.08 1.80 20.18
C ASP A 306 45.79 0.70 20.98
N GLN A 307 45.08 -0.36 21.40
CA GLN A 307 45.65 -1.50 22.12
C GLN A 307 46.67 -2.31 21.29
N CYS A 308 46.47 -2.43 19.98
CA CYS A 308 47.40 -3.06 19.05
C CYS A 308 48.51 -2.11 18.55
N PHE A 309 48.53 -0.85 18.98
CA PHE A 309 49.47 0.20 18.54
C PHE A 309 49.51 0.39 17.00
N TYR A 310 48.37 0.30 16.32
CA TYR A 310 48.26 0.45 14.86
C TYR A 310 48.66 1.86 14.40
N SER A 311 49.53 1.93 13.40
CA SER A 311 49.96 3.17 12.74
C SER A 311 48.78 3.87 12.03
N LYS A 312 48.94 5.16 11.71
CA LYS A 312 47.91 5.94 11.00
C LYS A 312 47.57 5.33 9.63
N GLU A 313 48.59 4.84 8.92
CA GLU A 313 48.46 4.18 7.61
C GLU A 313 47.71 2.85 7.74
N GLN A 314 47.99 2.05 8.78
CA GLN A 314 47.28 0.79 9.04
C GLN A 314 45.80 1.01 9.36
N ARG A 315 45.44 2.10 10.06
CA ARG A 315 44.04 2.48 10.30
C ARG A 315 43.36 2.98 9.01
N GLN A 316 44.07 3.77 8.20
CA GLN A 316 43.58 4.27 6.91
C GLN A 316 43.41 3.19 5.85
N ALA A 317 44.11 2.06 5.95
CA ALA A 317 43.93 0.92 5.06
C ALA A 317 42.52 0.32 5.12
N PHE A 318 41.81 0.40 6.26
CA PHE A 318 40.41 0.01 6.37
C PHE A 318 39.48 1.15 5.94
N ALA A 319 39.46 1.43 4.63
CA ALA A 319 38.64 2.47 4.00
C ALA A 319 37.14 2.49 4.42
N PRO A 320 36.45 1.34 4.66
CA PRO A 320 35.06 1.34 5.13
C PRO A 320 34.81 2.10 6.44
N TYR A 321 35.83 2.34 7.27
CA TYR A 321 35.74 3.18 8.47
C TYR A 321 35.27 4.61 8.19
N TYR A 322 35.51 5.13 6.98
CA TYR A 322 35.24 6.52 6.60
C TYR A 322 34.02 6.70 5.67
N SER A 323 33.27 5.63 5.36
CA SER A 323 32.01 5.75 4.59
C SER A 323 30.87 6.25 5.48
N GLU A 324 30.00 7.09 4.90
CA GLU A 324 28.76 7.57 5.51
C GLU A 324 27.52 6.80 4.99
N ASP A 325 27.72 5.79 4.15
CA ASP A 325 26.67 4.99 3.49
C ASP A 325 26.31 3.77 4.34
N TYR A 326 25.51 3.98 5.40
CA TYR A 326 25.17 3.01 6.47
C TYR A 326 24.31 1.81 6.01
N THR A 327 24.83 1.02 5.08
CA THR A 327 24.18 -0.17 4.50
C THR A 327 24.44 -1.44 5.33
N GLU A 328 23.59 -2.45 5.17
CA GLU A 328 23.73 -3.77 5.80
C GLU A 328 25.05 -4.47 5.39
N ASN A 329 25.56 -4.20 4.18
CA ASN A 329 26.90 -4.64 3.74
C ASN A 329 28.04 -3.87 4.46
N LEU A 330 27.86 -2.57 4.75
CA LEU A 330 28.85 -1.81 5.52
C LEU A 330 28.95 -2.34 6.95
N LEU A 331 27.84 -2.75 7.56
CA LEU A 331 27.82 -3.40 8.87
C LEU A 331 28.62 -4.70 8.85
N HIS A 332 28.33 -5.61 7.91
CA HIS A 332 29.05 -6.88 7.79
C HIS A 332 30.58 -6.70 7.60
N LEU A 333 31.01 -5.65 6.88
CA LEU A 333 32.44 -5.31 6.75
C LEU A 333 33.07 -4.86 8.08
N HIS A 334 32.33 -4.11 8.92
CA HIS A 334 32.79 -3.72 10.25
C HIS A 334 32.82 -4.91 11.22
N ASP A 335 31.79 -5.77 11.20
CA ASP A 335 31.73 -7.01 12.00
C ASP A 335 32.90 -7.96 11.67
N ALA A 336 33.17 -8.18 10.38
CA ALA A 336 34.29 -9.01 9.95
C ALA A 336 35.64 -8.45 10.41
N GLU A 337 35.84 -7.12 10.32
CA GLU A 337 37.09 -6.46 10.74
C GLU A 337 37.26 -6.44 12.26
N ILE A 338 36.20 -6.16 13.05
CA ILE A 338 36.30 -6.19 14.52
C ILE A 338 36.52 -7.62 15.04
N ILE A 339 35.93 -8.64 14.43
CA ILE A 339 36.21 -10.04 14.75
C ILE A 339 37.66 -10.40 14.40
N ARG A 340 38.14 -10.01 13.20
CA ARG A 340 39.54 -10.22 12.79
C ARG A 340 40.52 -9.55 13.77
N LEU A 341 40.24 -8.31 14.17
CA LEU A 341 41.08 -7.51 15.05
C LEU A 341 41.04 -8.01 16.51
N ARG A 342 39.87 -8.39 17.03
CA ARG A 342 39.71 -9.04 18.36
C ARG A 342 40.49 -10.36 18.42
N ASN A 343 40.38 -11.20 17.40
CA ASN A 343 41.15 -12.45 17.32
C ASN A 343 42.66 -12.19 17.24
N TYR A 344 43.08 -11.21 16.43
CA TYR A 344 44.49 -10.80 16.35
C TYR A 344 45.02 -10.24 17.68
N TYR A 345 44.20 -9.50 18.43
CA TYR A 345 44.56 -9.00 19.75
C TYR A 345 44.72 -10.14 20.76
N GLU A 346 43.71 -11.03 20.92
CA GLU A 346 43.77 -12.10 21.93
C GLU A 346 44.92 -13.09 21.69
N VAL A 347 45.26 -13.41 20.43
CA VAL A 347 46.41 -14.28 20.11
C VAL A 347 47.75 -13.63 20.48
N HIS A 348 47.85 -12.31 20.45
CA HIS A 348 49.08 -11.55 20.70
C HIS A 348 49.06 -10.72 22.00
N LYS A 349 48.08 -11.00 22.87
CA LYS A 349 47.73 -10.18 24.03
C LYS A 349 48.87 -9.98 25.02
N GLU A 350 49.60 -11.05 25.33
CA GLU A 350 50.78 -10.96 26.22
C GLU A 350 51.87 -10.03 25.67
N LEU A 351 51.97 -9.90 24.34
CA LEU A 351 52.93 -9.02 23.67
C LEU A 351 52.52 -7.55 23.81
N PHE A 352 51.26 -7.24 23.51
CA PHE A 352 50.70 -5.88 23.65
C PHE A 352 50.64 -5.43 25.12
N GLU A 353 50.20 -6.30 26.03
CA GLU A 353 50.26 -6.05 27.48
C GLU A 353 51.70 -5.82 27.95
N GLY A 354 52.68 -6.56 27.43
CA GLY A 354 54.08 -6.37 27.76
C GLY A 354 54.62 -5.02 27.28
N VAL A 355 54.33 -4.64 26.03
CA VAL A 355 54.67 -3.32 25.46
C VAL A 355 54.05 -2.20 26.29
N GLN A 356 52.77 -2.31 26.66
CA GLN A 356 52.11 -1.33 27.53
C GLN A 356 52.77 -1.27 28.91
N LYS A 357 53.08 -2.40 29.55
CA LYS A 357 53.76 -2.44 30.85
C LYS A 357 55.18 -1.85 30.80
N TRP A 358 55.89 -1.99 29.69
CA TRP A 358 57.17 -1.30 29.47
C TRP A 358 56.96 0.21 29.34
N GLU A 359 56.03 0.65 28.49
CA GLU A 359 55.72 2.06 28.22
C GLU A 359 55.25 2.82 29.48
N GLU A 360 54.40 2.18 30.31
CA GLU A 360 53.99 2.69 31.63
C GLU A 360 55.18 2.75 32.60
N SER A 361 56.02 1.71 32.64
CA SER A 361 57.23 1.67 33.47
C SER A 361 58.26 2.74 33.05
N TRP A 362 58.37 3.01 31.74
CA TRP A 362 59.26 3.99 31.16
C TRP A 362 58.79 5.42 31.46
N LYS A 363 57.51 5.71 31.24
CA LYS A 363 56.86 6.98 31.65
C LYS A 363 57.04 7.25 33.15
N LEU A 364 56.80 6.25 34.00
CA LEU A 364 56.98 6.37 35.45
C LEU A 364 58.45 6.57 35.84
N PHE A 365 59.38 5.88 35.17
CA PHE A 365 60.82 6.08 35.37
C PHE A 365 61.27 7.50 34.99
N LEU A 366 60.84 8.01 33.83
CA LEU A 366 61.09 9.40 33.42
C LEU A 366 60.47 10.40 34.39
N GLU A 367 59.29 10.12 34.94
CA GLU A 367 58.64 11.00 35.92
C GLU A 367 59.43 11.04 37.25
N PHE A 368 59.98 9.91 37.71
CA PHE A 368 60.90 9.87 38.83
C PHE A 368 62.26 10.52 38.53
N GLU A 369 62.81 10.38 37.32
CA GLU A 369 64.05 11.06 36.90
C GLU A 369 63.88 12.58 36.81
N ARG A 370 62.71 13.06 36.37
CA ARG A 370 62.31 14.47 36.41
C ARG A 370 62.22 14.96 37.86
N LYS A 371 61.47 14.26 38.72
CA LYS A 371 61.37 14.56 40.16
C LYS A 371 62.75 14.59 40.84
N ALA A 372 63.63 13.64 40.52
CA ALA A 372 64.98 13.54 41.05
C ALA A 372 65.93 14.64 40.54
N SER A 373 65.63 15.27 39.41
CA SER A 373 66.43 16.33 38.80
C SER A 373 66.05 17.74 39.28
N ASP A 374 64.91 17.90 39.97
CA ASP A 374 64.37 19.16 40.50
C ASP A 374 65.14 19.64 41.76
N PRO A 375 65.72 20.87 41.77
CA PRO A 375 66.38 21.42 42.95
C PRO A 375 65.46 21.65 44.17
N SER A 376 64.16 21.83 43.98
CA SER A 376 63.18 22.11 45.03
C SER A 376 62.77 20.87 45.85
N ARG A 377 63.11 19.67 45.36
CA ARG A 377 62.73 18.34 45.89
C ARG A 377 63.01 18.15 47.39
N PHE A 378 64.01 18.83 47.94
CA PHE A 378 64.42 18.74 49.35
C PHE A 378 63.45 19.38 50.35
N THR A 379 62.41 20.08 49.90
CA THR A 379 61.35 20.65 50.76
C THR A 379 60.41 19.57 51.35
N ASN A 380 60.34 18.38 50.75
CA ASN A 380 59.43 17.30 51.15
C ASN A 380 59.90 16.53 52.41
N ARG A 381 59.40 16.90 53.59
CA ARG A 381 59.46 16.07 54.80
C ARG A 381 58.63 14.79 54.63
N GLY A 382 59.08 13.67 55.23
CA GLY A 382 58.31 12.42 55.31
C GLY A 382 58.94 11.19 54.63
N GLY A 383 60.18 11.28 54.14
CA GLY A 383 60.91 10.13 53.59
C GLY A 383 60.48 9.67 52.19
N ASN A 384 59.59 10.40 51.52
CA ASN A 384 59.14 10.07 50.16
C ASN A 384 60.31 10.03 49.16
N LEU A 385 61.29 10.91 49.35
CA LEU A 385 62.57 10.95 48.62
C LEU A 385 63.25 9.58 48.49
N LEU A 386 63.21 8.78 49.57
CA LEU A 386 63.84 7.46 49.62
C LEU A 386 62.95 6.36 49.02
N LYS A 387 61.61 6.53 49.03
CA LYS A 387 60.68 5.67 48.31
C LYS A 387 60.82 5.87 46.81
N GLU A 388 60.73 7.11 46.35
CA GLU A 388 60.98 7.54 44.96
C GLU A 388 62.31 6.99 44.45
N GLU A 389 63.40 7.15 45.20
CA GLU A 389 64.73 6.66 44.77
C GLU A 389 64.82 5.12 44.75
N LYS A 390 64.17 4.43 45.70
CA LYS A 390 64.09 2.97 45.73
C LYS A 390 63.22 2.41 44.60
N GLU A 391 62.17 3.13 44.21
CA GLU A 391 61.28 2.79 43.11
C GLU A 391 61.92 3.10 41.76
N ARG A 392 62.60 4.24 41.60
CA ARG A 392 63.49 4.55 40.45
C ARG A 392 64.56 3.48 40.27
N ALA A 393 65.26 3.10 41.35
CA ALA A 393 66.27 2.04 41.33
C ALA A 393 65.71 0.61 41.20
N LYS A 394 64.40 0.41 41.39
CA LYS A 394 63.69 -0.83 41.04
C LYS A 394 63.35 -0.82 39.55
N LEU A 395 62.75 0.26 39.04
CA LEU A 395 62.42 0.44 37.61
C LEU A 395 63.65 0.31 36.72
N GLN A 396 64.77 0.95 37.10
CA GLN A 396 66.07 0.84 36.41
C GLN A 396 66.63 -0.61 36.39
N LYS A 397 66.07 -1.54 37.18
CA LYS A 397 66.42 -2.98 37.20
C LYS A 397 65.33 -3.90 36.65
N THR A 398 64.11 -3.40 36.43
CA THR A 398 63.01 -4.15 35.81
C THR A 398 62.82 -3.79 34.35
N LEU A 399 63.08 -2.55 33.93
CA LEU A 399 63.02 -2.12 32.54
C LEU A 399 63.91 -2.99 31.63
N PRO A 400 65.23 -3.16 31.88
CA PRO A 400 66.06 -4.06 31.06
C PRO A 400 65.59 -5.53 31.04
N LYS A 401 64.91 -5.99 32.09
CA LYS A 401 64.37 -7.37 32.15
C LYS A 401 63.08 -7.51 31.34
N LEU A 402 62.22 -6.50 31.38
CA LEU A 402 61.06 -6.42 30.50
C LEU A 402 61.50 -6.27 29.05
N GLU A 403 62.60 -5.57 28.77
CA GLU A 403 63.20 -5.45 27.44
C GLU A 403 63.79 -6.79 26.95
N GLU A 404 64.53 -7.52 27.79
CA GLU A 404 65.00 -8.88 27.47
C GLU A 404 63.83 -9.87 27.24
N GLU A 405 62.81 -9.83 28.10
CA GLU A 405 61.61 -10.68 27.97
C GLU A 405 60.78 -10.33 26.73
N LEU A 406 60.53 -9.04 26.47
CA LEU A 406 59.84 -8.58 25.27
C LEU A 406 60.62 -8.91 24.01
N LYS A 407 61.94 -8.71 24.00
CA LYS A 407 62.78 -9.06 22.85
C LYS A 407 62.65 -10.55 22.51
N ALA A 408 62.74 -11.44 23.50
CA ALA A 408 62.57 -12.88 23.27
C ALA A 408 61.15 -13.25 22.77
N ARG A 409 60.11 -12.56 23.26
CA ARG A 409 58.72 -12.72 22.80
C ARG A 409 58.53 -12.20 21.36
N ILE A 410 59.12 -11.05 21.02
CA ILE A 410 59.11 -10.46 19.67
C ILE A 410 59.86 -11.34 18.68
N GLU A 411 61.10 -11.74 18.98
CA GLU A 411 61.91 -12.58 18.07
C GLU A 411 61.24 -13.91 17.77
N LYS A 412 60.52 -14.51 18.74
CA LYS A 412 59.67 -15.68 18.53
C LYS A 412 58.47 -15.37 17.64
N TRP A 413 57.78 -14.25 17.88
CA TRP A 413 56.62 -13.84 17.09
C TRP A 413 56.97 -13.53 15.62
N GLU A 414 58.09 -12.84 15.37
CA GLU A 414 58.56 -12.54 14.01
C GLU A 414 58.91 -13.83 13.24
N GLN A 415 59.40 -14.87 13.94
CA GLN A 415 59.60 -16.21 13.36
C GLN A 415 58.27 -16.94 13.08
N GLU A 416 57.28 -16.84 13.97
CA GLU A 416 55.98 -17.51 13.82
C GLU A 416 55.08 -16.85 12.76
N GLN A 417 55.16 -15.53 12.58
CA GLN A 417 54.33 -14.76 11.62
C GLN A 417 55.05 -14.34 10.33
N SER A 418 56.39 -14.50 10.24
CA SER A 418 57.21 -14.03 9.11
C SER A 418 57.06 -12.54 8.76
N MET A 419 56.70 -11.71 9.74
CA MET A 419 56.53 -10.26 9.63
C MET A 419 57.24 -9.56 10.79
N ALA A 420 57.66 -8.30 10.60
CA ALA A 420 58.31 -7.52 11.64
C ALA A 420 57.29 -6.90 12.63
N PHE A 421 57.60 -6.89 13.93
CA PHE A 421 56.70 -6.37 14.96
C PHE A 421 56.78 -4.85 15.06
N MET A 422 55.82 -4.18 14.41
CA MET A 422 55.74 -2.72 14.34
C MET A 422 54.76 -2.16 15.37
N VAL A 423 55.23 -1.19 16.16
CA VAL A 423 54.47 -0.38 17.12
C VAL A 423 54.46 1.05 16.57
N ASN A 424 53.27 1.60 16.29
CA ASN A 424 53.06 2.91 15.65
C ASN A 424 53.78 3.12 14.29
N GLY A 425 54.30 2.06 13.66
CA GLY A 425 55.04 2.11 12.39
C GLY A 425 56.57 1.96 12.50
N GLN A 426 57.12 1.77 13.70
CA GLN A 426 58.55 1.52 13.95
C GLN A 426 58.71 0.15 14.65
N LYS A 427 59.86 -0.54 14.53
CA LYS A 427 60.05 -1.75 15.35
C LYS A 427 60.16 -1.37 16.83
N PHE A 428 59.47 -2.09 17.70
CA PHE A 428 59.44 -1.76 19.13
C PHE A 428 60.85 -1.68 19.76
N MET A 429 61.75 -2.60 19.43
CA MET A 429 63.12 -2.60 19.98
C MET A 429 63.97 -1.41 19.48
N GLU A 430 63.72 -0.90 18.27
CA GLU A 430 64.39 0.30 17.74
C GLU A 430 63.92 1.53 18.53
N TYR A 431 62.61 1.68 18.71
CA TYR A 431 62.00 2.71 19.56
C TYR A 431 62.55 2.69 21.01
N VAL A 432 62.62 1.50 21.64
CA VAL A 432 63.21 1.32 22.98
C VAL A 432 64.65 1.84 23.03
N THR A 433 65.49 1.52 22.04
CA THR A 433 66.87 2.02 22.01
C THR A 433 66.94 3.53 21.80
N GLU A 434 66.07 4.11 20.96
CA GLU A 434 65.99 5.56 20.76
C GLU A 434 65.54 6.30 22.03
N GLN A 435 64.60 5.74 22.80
CA GLN A 435 64.20 6.29 24.10
C GLN A 435 65.36 6.31 25.11
N TRP A 436 66.12 5.21 25.21
CA TRP A 436 67.31 5.15 26.07
C TRP A 436 68.42 6.11 25.62
N GLU A 437 68.65 6.25 24.32
CA GLU A 437 69.62 7.21 23.74
C GLU A 437 69.19 8.66 23.98
N LEU A 438 67.92 9.00 23.78
CA LEU A 438 67.37 10.33 24.07
C LEU A 438 67.53 10.68 25.56
N HIS A 439 67.21 9.75 26.47
CA HIS A 439 67.41 9.94 27.90
C HIS A 439 68.91 10.08 28.24
N ARG A 440 69.82 9.32 27.61
CA ARG A 440 71.27 9.51 27.80
C ARG A 440 71.70 10.90 27.36
N LEU A 441 71.29 11.34 26.17
CA LEU A 441 71.61 12.65 25.62
C LEU A 441 71.02 13.80 26.46
N GLU A 442 69.83 13.63 27.04
CA GLU A 442 69.26 14.60 27.99
C GLU A 442 70.07 14.66 29.29
N LYS A 443 70.45 13.51 29.87
CA LYS A 443 71.34 13.47 31.04
C LYS A 443 72.72 14.07 30.75
N GLU A 444 73.26 13.89 29.55
CA GLU A 444 74.51 14.52 29.12
C GLU A 444 74.36 16.03 28.92
N LYS A 445 73.28 16.51 28.27
CA LYS A 445 72.96 17.95 28.18
C LYS A 445 72.79 18.57 29.57
N ALA A 446 72.03 17.95 30.46
CA ALA A 446 71.86 18.43 31.84
C ALA A 446 73.17 18.45 32.64
N LYS A 447 74.07 17.47 32.39
CA LYS A 447 75.42 17.44 32.97
C LYS A 447 76.32 18.54 32.39
N GLN A 448 76.29 18.77 31.08
CA GLN A 448 77.01 19.85 30.40
C GLN A 448 76.50 21.22 30.85
N GLU A 449 75.19 21.41 31.00
CA GLU A 449 74.60 22.62 31.57
C GLU A 449 75.03 22.85 33.01
N ARG A 450 75.04 21.81 33.87
CA ARG A 450 75.54 21.91 35.25
C ARG A 450 77.03 22.27 35.25
N GLN A 451 77.83 21.69 34.36
CA GLN A 451 79.24 22.06 34.20
C GLN A 451 79.44 23.48 33.66
N LEU A 452 78.58 23.96 32.74
CA LEU A 452 78.64 25.32 32.20
C LEU A 452 78.15 26.36 33.21
N LYS A 453 77.13 26.04 34.02
CA LYS A 453 76.67 26.85 35.15
C LYS A 453 77.75 26.92 36.22
N ASN A 454 78.41 25.82 36.57
CA ASN A 454 79.57 25.82 37.47
C ASN A 454 80.75 26.62 36.89
N LYS A 455 81.10 26.46 35.61
CA LYS A 455 82.16 27.25 34.95
C LYS A 455 81.84 28.75 34.98
N ARG A 456 80.64 29.15 34.56
CA ARG A 456 80.18 30.55 34.62
C ARG A 456 80.14 31.09 36.05
N GLN A 457 79.83 30.26 37.04
CA GLN A 457 79.91 30.64 38.44
C GLN A 457 81.37 30.87 38.87
N THR A 458 82.29 29.97 38.57
CA THR A 458 83.73 30.15 38.87
C THR A 458 84.33 31.32 38.09
N GLU A 459 83.92 31.54 36.84
CA GLU A 459 84.29 32.69 36.02
C GLU A 459 83.77 34.00 36.65
N ALA A 460 82.53 34.05 37.13
CA ALA A 460 81.98 35.20 37.85
C ALA A 460 82.66 35.42 39.21
N GLU A 461 82.97 34.36 39.97
CA GLU A 461 83.71 34.41 41.23
C GLU A 461 85.17 34.87 41.03
N MET A 462 85.76 34.65 39.85
CA MET A 462 87.06 35.23 39.47
C MET A 462 86.96 36.67 38.95
N LEU A 463 85.90 37.02 38.21
CA LEU A 463 85.76 38.32 37.54
C LEU A 463 85.24 39.43 38.47
N TYR A 464 84.35 39.10 39.41
CA TYR A 464 83.81 40.02 40.42
C TYR A 464 84.39 39.79 41.83
N GLY A 465 85.24 38.77 41.98
CA GLY A 465 85.77 38.33 43.27
C GLY A 465 84.76 37.48 44.06
N SER A 466 85.28 36.62 44.93
CA SER A 466 84.44 35.82 45.82
C SER A 466 83.83 36.70 46.92
N ALA A 467 82.51 36.61 47.08
CA ALA A 467 81.81 37.32 48.16
C ALA A 467 82.40 36.91 49.53
N PRO A 468 82.82 37.87 50.37
CA PRO A 468 83.71 37.58 51.49
C PRO A 468 83.03 36.73 52.58
N ARG A 469 83.48 35.49 52.72
CA ARG A 469 83.04 34.56 53.76
C ARG A 469 83.52 35.04 55.13
N THR A 470 82.63 35.70 55.88
CA THR A 470 82.96 36.38 57.14
C THR A 470 83.45 35.43 58.24
N PRO A 471 84.65 35.65 58.82
CA PRO A 471 85.16 34.84 59.93
C PRO A 471 84.78 35.44 61.29
N SER A 472 84.28 34.62 62.23
CA SER A 472 84.02 35.05 63.62
C SER A 472 84.60 34.09 64.68
N LYS A 473 85.67 34.59 65.32
CA LYS A 473 86.20 34.34 66.68
C LYS A 473 86.17 32.92 67.32
N ARG A 474 87.40 32.46 67.60
CA ARG A 474 87.91 31.53 68.65
C ARG A 474 87.39 31.81 70.09
N PRO A 475 87.73 30.99 71.13
CA PRO A 475 88.08 29.54 71.18
C PRO A 475 87.41 28.75 72.36
N GLY A 476 87.67 27.44 72.47
CA GLY A 476 87.39 26.60 73.66
C GLY A 476 88.41 25.47 73.83
N LEU A 477 88.54 24.91 75.04
CA LEU A 477 89.60 23.95 75.42
C LEU A 477 89.36 22.49 74.95
N THR A 478 90.45 21.69 74.96
CA THR A 478 90.44 20.23 74.74
C THR A 478 90.21 19.46 76.06
N PRO A 479 89.95 18.13 76.05
CA PRO A 479 91.08 17.18 76.04
C PRO A 479 90.90 15.81 75.31
N ASN A 480 92.02 15.32 74.78
CA ASN A 480 92.48 13.91 74.71
C ASN A 480 91.70 12.78 73.95
N LYS A 481 92.27 12.39 72.79
CA LYS A 481 92.89 11.06 72.46
C LYS A 481 92.06 9.74 72.48
N PRO A 482 92.51 8.65 71.80
CA PRO A 482 93.21 8.58 70.50
C PRO A 482 92.80 7.39 69.57
N GLY A 483 92.76 7.68 68.25
CA GLY A 483 93.28 6.90 67.11
C GLY A 483 93.20 5.36 66.97
N LYS A 484 93.03 4.92 65.71
CA LYS A 484 93.94 3.95 65.07
C LYS A 484 93.98 4.12 63.55
N VAL A 485 95.17 3.91 62.96
CA VAL A 485 95.44 4.00 61.51
C VAL A 485 96.00 2.66 61.03
N ARG A 486 95.54 2.16 59.88
CA ARG A 486 96.17 1.15 58.98
C ARG A 486 95.18 0.86 57.83
N LYS A 487 95.61 0.62 56.59
CA LYS A 487 96.92 0.82 55.93
C LYS A 487 96.67 0.88 54.42
N MET A 488 97.45 1.66 53.66
CA MET A 488 97.51 1.46 52.19
C MET A 488 98.19 0.11 51.87
N ASN A 489 97.97 -0.38 50.65
CA ASN A 489 99.03 -0.97 49.84
C ASN A 489 98.66 -0.82 48.34
N THR A 490 99.55 -0.18 47.58
CA THR A 490 99.52 -0.10 46.11
C THR A 490 100.26 -1.29 45.51
N THR A 491 99.92 -1.74 44.29
CA THR A 491 100.89 -2.09 43.22
C THR A 491 100.16 -2.36 41.89
N THR A 492 100.85 -2.04 40.79
CA THR A 492 100.40 -1.85 39.41
C THR A 492 100.59 -3.11 38.52
N MET A 493 100.09 -3.05 37.27
CA MET A 493 100.51 -3.80 36.05
C MET A 493 99.85 -5.15 35.67
N SER A 494 98.97 -5.05 34.66
CA SER A 494 99.14 -5.60 33.30
C SER A 494 99.14 -7.13 32.98
N SER A 495 98.13 -7.49 32.18
CA SER A 495 98.21 -8.21 30.87
C SER A 495 98.35 -9.75 30.78
N ALA A 496 97.83 -10.25 29.63
CA ALA A 496 98.05 -11.53 28.95
C ALA A 496 97.26 -12.80 29.36
N THR A 497 96.50 -13.31 28.39
CA THR A 497 96.04 -14.70 28.19
C THR A 497 97.17 -15.58 27.61
N PRO A 498 97.17 -16.93 27.76
CA PRO A 498 96.54 -17.79 26.73
C PRO A 498 95.98 -19.17 27.22
N ASN A 499 95.48 -19.98 26.26
CA ASN A 499 94.90 -21.33 26.41
C ASN A 499 95.94 -22.40 26.87
N SER A 500 95.58 -23.55 27.46
CA SER A 500 94.89 -24.65 26.76
C SER A 500 94.71 -25.95 27.60
N SER A 501 93.98 -26.91 27.01
CA SER A 501 93.65 -28.31 27.37
C SER A 501 94.63 -29.16 28.21
N ILE A 502 94.09 -30.10 29.02
CA ILE A 502 94.47 -31.55 29.02
C ILE A 502 93.40 -32.41 29.77
N ARG A 503 93.26 -33.69 29.37
CA ARG A 503 92.40 -34.77 29.97
C ARG A 503 93.28 -35.81 30.70
N PRO A 504 92.81 -36.52 31.75
CA PRO A 504 92.10 -37.83 31.59
C PRO A 504 91.11 -38.15 32.75
N ALA A 505 90.79 -39.42 33.06
CA ALA A 505 89.79 -40.29 32.39
C ALA A 505 89.43 -41.51 33.30
N PHE A 506 88.27 -42.18 33.04
CA PHE A 506 87.72 -43.38 33.73
C PHE A 506 87.37 -43.24 35.23
N GLY A 507 86.42 -44.01 35.79
CA GLY A 507 85.45 -44.95 35.20
C GLY A 507 84.67 -45.78 36.25
N GLY A 508 83.42 -46.16 35.98
CA GLY A 508 82.58 -47.00 36.88
C GLY A 508 81.10 -47.05 36.44
N THR A 509 80.37 -48.15 36.66
CA THR A 509 79.05 -48.40 36.03
C THR A 509 78.22 -49.47 36.78
N MET A 510 76.87 -49.37 36.81
CA MET A 510 75.89 -50.47 36.57
C MET A 510 74.41 -50.09 36.90
N TYR A 511 73.47 -50.78 36.23
CA TYR A 511 71.98 -50.64 36.21
C TYR A 511 71.27 -51.13 37.51
N ARG A 512 69.95 -50.95 37.79
CA ARG A 512 68.69 -51.22 37.02
C ARG A 512 67.41 -50.58 37.64
N SER A 513 66.30 -50.61 36.88
CA SER A 513 64.89 -50.49 37.34
C SER A 513 64.10 -51.81 37.20
N PRO A 514 62.97 -52.04 37.92
CA PRO A 514 61.62 -52.08 37.31
C PRO A 514 60.46 -51.61 38.26
N VAL A 515 59.19 -52.03 38.08
CA VAL A 515 58.12 -51.25 37.40
C VAL A 515 56.67 -51.77 37.69
N SER A 516 55.68 -50.86 37.81
CA SER A 516 54.20 -51.00 37.68
C SER A 516 53.30 -51.83 38.63
N ARG A 517 52.15 -51.24 39.06
CA ARG A 517 50.75 -51.63 38.67
C ARG A 517 49.67 -50.61 39.13
N LEU A 518 48.39 -50.83 38.74
CA LEU A 518 47.27 -49.84 38.71
C LEU A 518 45.99 -50.29 39.52
N PRO A 519 44.69 -50.03 39.15
CA PRO A 519 43.71 -49.31 39.99
C PRO A 519 42.43 -50.15 40.33
N PRO A 520 41.26 -49.57 40.76
CA PRO A 520 40.21 -49.17 39.77
C PRO A 520 39.16 -48.07 40.17
N SER A 521 38.37 -47.63 39.17
CA SER A 521 36.93 -47.16 39.11
C SER A 521 36.15 -46.61 40.35
N GLY A 522 35.17 -45.67 40.27
CA GLY A 522 34.62 -44.86 39.16
C GLY A 522 33.08 -44.61 39.22
N SER A 523 32.56 -43.45 38.77
CA SER A 523 31.13 -43.17 38.38
C SER A 523 30.87 -41.69 37.96
N LYS A 524 29.66 -41.35 37.48
CA LYS A 524 29.19 -40.01 36.98
C LYS A 524 28.07 -39.46 37.92
N SER A 525 27.51 -38.23 37.87
CA SER A 525 27.26 -37.23 36.81
C SER A 525 27.01 -35.82 37.43
N VAL A 526 27.43 -34.66 36.85
CA VAL A 526 26.66 -33.71 35.97
C VAL A 526 25.32 -33.25 36.63
N ILE A 527 24.95 -31.94 36.80
CA ILE A 527 25.13 -30.74 35.95
C ILE A 527 25.30 -29.36 36.71
N THR A 528 24.65 -28.28 36.25
CA THR A 528 24.67 -26.80 36.53
C THR A 528 23.62 -26.29 37.55
N SER A 529 23.48 -25.02 38.01
CA SER A 529 24.27 -23.74 38.01
C SER A 529 23.77 -22.79 39.16
N MET A 530 24.28 -21.55 39.22
CA MET A 530 24.04 -20.43 40.16
C MET A 530 22.64 -19.77 40.05
N CYS A 531 22.24 -18.72 40.79
CA CYS A 531 22.38 -18.25 42.20
C CYS A 531 22.07 -16.72 42.25
N SER A 532 21.36 -16.23 43.29
CA SER A 532 21.15 -14.79 43.63
C SER A 532 20.30 -13.94 42.66
N GLY A 533 19.74 -12.78 43.05
CA GLY A 533 19.58 -12.26 44.42
C GLY A 533 19.38 -10.74 44.61
N LYS A 534 18.20 -10.20 44.23
CA LYS A 534 17.53 -8.95 44.71
C LYS A 534 18.37 -7.83 45.42
N LYS A 535 18.26 -6.56 44.95
CA LYS A 535 17.61 -5.42 45.69
C LYS A 535 17.69 -4.05 44.98
N THR A 536 16.77 -3.16 45.38
CA THR A 536 16.54 -1.75 44.94
C THR A 536 17.34 -0.72 45.74
N PRO A 537 17.45 0.58 45.32
CA PRO A 537 16.54 1.59 45.91
C PRO A 537 16.13 2.83 45.05
N ARG A 538 14.99 3.43 45.45
CA ARG A 538 14.55 4.86 45.43
C ARG A 538 15.63 5.96 45.19
N ALA A 539 15.34 7.18 44.69
CA ALA A 539 14.09 7.83 44.23
C ALA A 539 14.29 9.27 43.64
N ALA A 540 13.21 9.84 43.08
CA ALA A 540 12.74 11.24 43.20
C ALA A 540 13.15 12.36 42.20
N ARG A 541 12.10 12.87 41.52
CA ARG A 541 11.64 14.28 41.37
C ARG A 541 12.08 15.18 40.18
N LEU A 542 11.03 15.80 39.61
CA LEU A 542 10.99 17.03 38.78
C LEU A 542 11.56 16.89 37.34
N ARG A 543 11.11 17.67 36.35
CA ARG A 543 10.15 18.79 36.31
C ARG A 543 9.24 18.66 35.07
N ALA A 544 8.03 19.20 35.11
CA ALA A 544 7.16 19.32 33.93
C ALA A 544 7.54 20.52 33.04
N ASN A 545 7.23 20.43 31.75
CA ASN A 545 6.96 21.57 30.84
C ASN A 545 5.71 21.24 30.03
N LYS A 546 4.96 22.26 29.59
CA LYS A 546 3.65 22.12 28.96
C LYS A 546 3.36 23.36 28.13
N GLU A 547 3.47 23.27 26.80
CA GLU A 547 3.12 24.36 25.89
C GLU A 547 2.19 23.91 24.76
N ASN A 548 1.30 24.83 24.44
CA ASN A 548 0.05 24.74 23.68
C ASN A 548 0.13 24.12 22.27
N MET A 549 -0.95 23.46 21.88
CA MET A 549 -1.48 23.56 20.51
C MET A 549 -2.87 24.19 20.56
N GLU A 550 -3.05 25.29 19.83
CA GLU A 550 -4.37 25.83 19.46
C GLU A 550 -4.55 25.51 17.96
N LEU A 551 -5.50 24.65 17.60
CA LEU A 551 -6.89 25.04 17.30
C LEU A 551 -7.00 26.13 16.22
N ASN A 552 -7.00 25.70 14.96
CA ASN A 552 -7.65 26.41 13.86
C ASN A 552 -8.72 25.50 13.24
N GLY A 553 -9.98 25.77 13.55
CA GLY A 553 -11.13 25.01 13.06
C GLY A 553 -11.66 25.56 11.73
N SER A 554 -12.04 24.66 10.82
CA SER A 554 -12.77 25.04 9.61
C SER A 554 -14.21 25.46 9.97
N MET A 555 -14.72 26.50 9.30
CA MET A 555 -16.15 26.85 9.33
C MET A 555 -16.68 27.13 7.93
N LEU A 556 -17.76 26.43 7.59
CA LEU A 556 -18.45 26.49 6.32
C LEU A 556 -19.36 27.73 6.25
N SER A 557 -19.52 28.32 5.06
CA SER A 557 -20.63 29.22 4.78
C SER A 557 -21.03 29.19 3.30
N ALA A 558 -21.90 28.25 2.96
CA ALA A 558 -22.68 28.31 1.72
C ALA A 558 -24.07 28.91 2.04
N ARG A 559 -24.52 29.89 1.24
CA ARG A 559 -25.90 30.38 1.27
C ARG A 559 -26.43 30.66 -0.13
N THR A 560 -27.68 30.25 -0.35
CA THR A 560 -28.35 30.21 -1.65
C THR A 560 -29.23 31.42 -1.91
N PHE A 561 -29.28 31.83 -3.19
CA PHE A 561 -30.42 32.39 -3.92
C PHE A 561 -31.47 33.25 -3.18
N LYS A 562 -31.44 34.55 -3.47
CA LYS A 562 -32.53 35.43 -3.92
C LYS A 562 -31.85 36.58 -4.69
N GLY A 563 -32.29 37.05 -5.86
CA GLY A 563 -33.53 36.82 -6.60
C GLY A 563 -34.13 38.18 -6.96
N PHE A 564 -34.13 38.55 -8.25
CA PHE A 564 -34.67 39.83 -8.74
C PHE A 564 -35.27 39.68 -10.14
N GLN A 565 -36.35 40.41 -10.40
CA GLN A 565 -36.99 40.56 -11.71
C GLN A 565 -36.62 41.92 -12.30
N SER A 566 -36.32 41.97 -13.61
CA SER A 566 -36.76 43.00 -14.57
C SER A 566 -36.34 42.55 -15.97
#